data_AF-A0A0J7JYH7-F1
#
_entry.id   AF-A0A0J7JYH7-F1
#
_cell.length_a   1.000
_cell.length_b   1.000
_cell.length_c   1.000
_cell.angle_alpha   90.00
_cell.angle_beta   90.00
_cell.angle_gamma   90.00
#
_symmetry.space_group_name_H-M   'P 1'
#
loop_
_entity.id
_entity.type
_entity.pdbx_description
1 polymer ?
#
loop_
_entity_poly.entity_id
_entity_poly.type
_entity_poly.pdbx_seq_one_letter_code
_entity_poly.pdbx_strand_id
1 'polypeptide(L)'
;MGSYQERLIDRFLKTGPLRNLPLANAQYAYREGRSTETALHHLVGRIETQLEAKGYAIGTFLDIEGAFNSTSNKAIKEATTRHGVPEPLVDWIEDMLTGRNPLVGYGDTAIKGKPDRGCPQEGVLSPLLWCLVNDLLENLQRKSFLTYG
;
A
#
# COMPACT_ATOMS: atom_id res chain seq x y z
N MET A 1 13.68 -11.55 -14.17
CA MET A 1 12.44 -11.94 -14.89
C MET A 1 11.16 -11.56 -14.13
N GLY A 2 11.15 -11.48 -12.78
CA GLY A 2 9.95 -11.12 -12.00
C GLY A 2 9.46 -9.66 -12.09
N SER A 3 10.35 -8.68 -12.25
CA SER A 3 9.97 -7.25 -12.23
C SER A 3 9.05 -6.82 -13.38
N TYR A 4 9.09 -7.50 -14.54
CA TYR A 4 8.20 -7.21 -15.66
C TYR A 4 6.76 -7.70 -15.39
N GLN A 5 6.61 -8.90 -14.83
CA GLN A 5 5.32 -9.45 -14.44
C GLN A 5 4.66 -8.60 -13.35
N GLU A 6 5.44 -8.17 -12.36
CA GLU A 6 4.96 -7.24 -11.31
C GLU A 6 4.44 -5.92 -11.88
N ARG A 7 5.14 -5.33 -12.87
CA ARG A 7 4.69 -4.10 -13.54
C ARG A 7 3.41 -4.30 -14.35
N LEU A 8 3.27 -5.46 -15.00
CA LEU A 8 2.06 -5.80 -15.74
C LEU A 8 0.85 -5.91 -14.79
N ILE A 9 1.05 -6.55 -13.65
CA ILE A 9 0.01 -6.72 -12.63
C ILE A 9 -0.32 -5.38 -11.96
N ASP A 10 0.69 -4.58 -11.59
CA ASP A 10 0.48 -3.21 -11.09
C ASP A 10 -0.40 -2.40 -12.03
N ARG A 11 -0.09 -2.42 -13.35
CA ARG A 11 -0.90 -1.75 -14.36
C ARG A 11 -2.31 -2.33 -14.43
N PHE A 12 -2.45 -3.65 -14.45
CA PHE A 12 -3.75 -4.32 -14.48
C PHE A 12 -4.63 -3.90 -13.30
N LEU A 13 -4.08 -3.92 -12.08
CA LEU A 13 -4.79 -3.52 -10.86
C LEU A 13 -5.30 -2.08 -10.98
N LYS A 14 -4.44 -1.15 -11.41
CA LYS A 14 -4.79 0.28 -11.58
C LYS A 14 -5.85 0.52 -12.66
N THR A 15 -5.79 -0.21 -13.78
CA THR A 15 -6.73 -0.01 -14.90
C THR A 15 -8.03 -0.83 -14.79
N GLY A 16 -8.07 -1.83 -13.91
CA GLY A 16 -9.18 -2.76 -13.75
C GLY A 16 -9.81 -2.66 -12.35
N PRO A 17 -9.49 -3.59 -11.41
CA PRO A 17 -10.13 -3.66 -10.09
C PRO A 17 -10.20 -2.32 -9.34
N LEU A 18 -9.11 -1.54 -9.31
CA LEU A 18 -9.04 -0.29 -8.57
C LEU A 18 -9.80 0.88 -9.22
N ARG A 19 -10.30 0.70 -10.44
CA ARG A 19 -11.24 1.64 -11.05
C ARG A 19 -12.65 1.47 -10.47
N ASN A 20 -13.01 0.24 -10.12
CA ASN A 20 -14.34 -0.10 -9.60
C ASN A 20 -14.38 0.00 -8.07
N LEU A 21 -13.33 -0.48 -7.41
CA LEU A 21 -13.17 -0.47 -5.95
C LEU A 21 -11.85 0.25 -5.61
N PRO A 22 -11.85 1.59 -5.63
CA PRO A 22 -10.63 2.38 -5.52
C PRO A 22 -10.02 2.33 -4.12
N LEU A 23 -8.77 2.76 -4.03
CA LEU A 23 -8.11 3.11 -2.77
C LEU A 23 -8.86 4.25 -2.07
N ALA A 24 -8.63 4.39 -0.77
CA ALA A 24 -9.17 5.47 0.05
C ALA A 24 -9.03 6.83 -0.64
N ASN A 25 -10.06 7.68 -0.57
CA ASN A 25 -10.04 8.97 -1.28
C ASN A 25 -8.91 9.90 -0.85
N ALA A 26 -8.49 9.80 0.41
CA ALA A 26 -7.36 10.52 0.98
C ALA A 26 -5.99 9.89 0.73
N GLN A 27 -5.93 8.73 0.05
CA GLN A 27 -4.67 8.16 -0.43
C GLN A 27 -4.25 8.97 -1.68
N TYR A 28 -3.06 9.55 -1.67
CA TYR A 28 -2.44 10.29 -2.77
C TYR A 28 -1.33 9.46 -3.42
N ALA A 29 -0.58 8.70 -2.63
CA ALA A 29 0.44 7.82 -3.18
C ALA A 29 -0.19 6.73 -4.07
N TYR A 30 0.52 6.34 -5.14
CA TYR A 30 0.17 5.24 -6.04
C TYR A 30 -1.19 5.37 -6.76
N ARG A 31 -1.76 6.58 -6.84
CA ARG A 31 -2.95 6.89 -7.63
C ARG A 31 -2.62 7.82 -8.78
N GLU A 32 -3.25 7.55 -9.92
CA GLU A 32 -3.14 8.42 -11.08
C GLU A 32 -3.79 9.79 -10.78
N GLY A 33 -3.12 10.88 -11.21
CA GLY A 33 -3.59 12.25 -10.96
C GLY A 33 -3.42 12.73 -9.52
N ARG A 34 -2.71 11.98 -8.66
CA ARG A 34 -2.37 12.39 -7.28
C ARG A 34 -0.85 12.37 -7.10
N SER A 35 -0.35 13.33 -6.35
CA SER A 35 1.06 13.48 -6.00
C SER A 35 1.22 13.99 -4.57
N THR A 36 2.44 13.95 -4.07
CA THR A 36 2.83 14.59 -2.81
C THR A 36 2.51 16.09 -2.80
N GLU A 37 2.68 16.77 -3.94
CA GLU A 37 2.33 18.19 -4.10
C GLU A 37 0.83 18.43 -3.95
N THR A 38 -0.01 17.59 -4.58
CA THR A 38 -1.47 17.72 -4.43
C THR A 38 -1.92 17.44 -2.99
N ALA A 39 -1.25 16.52 -2.30
CA ALA A 39 -1.53 16.23 -0.88
C ALA A 39 -1.18 17.45 -0.01
N LEU A 40 0.00 18.02 -0.22
CA LEU A 40 0.46 19.21 0.49
C LEU A 40 -0.45 20.40 0.21
N HIS A 41 -0.83 20.62 -1.04
CA HIS A 41 -1.72 21.70 -1.44
C HIS A 41 -3.07 21.62 -0.71
N HIS A 42 -3.68 20.42 -0.65
CA HIS A 42 -4.95 20.25 0.06
C HIS A 42 -4.81 20.38 1.59
N LEU A 43 -3.68 19.97 2.17
CA LEU A 43 -3.40 20.17 3.59
C LEU A 43 -3.26 21.66 3.91
N VAL A 44 -2.44 22.38 3.15
CA VAL A 44 -2.20 23.82 3.34
C VAL A 44 -3.49 24.61 3.16
N GLY A 45 -4.24 24.36 2.09
CA GLY A 45 -5.52 25.06 1.87
C GLY A 45 -6.52 24.83 3.02
N ARG A 46 -6.47 23.66 3.68
CA ARG A 46 -7.31 23.41 4.85
C ARG A 46 -6.86 24.19 6.07
N ILE A 47 -5.55 24.30 6.30
CA ILE A 47 -4.97 25.12 7.37
C ILE A 47 -5.35 26.58 7.16
N GLU A 48 -5.16 27.11 5.95
CA GLU A 48 -5.52 28.48 5.57
C GLU A 48 -7.00 28.77 5.82
N THR A 49 -7.90 27.88 5.39
CA THR A 49 -9.34 28.02 5.64
C THR A 49 -9.67 28.16 7.14
N GLN A 50 -8.99 27.39 8.01
CA GLN A 50 -9.22 27.50 9.46
C GLN A 50 -8.65 28.79 10.04
N LEU A 51 -7.50 29.24 9.56
CA LEU A 51 -6.88 30.50 10.00
C LEU A 51 -7.72 31.71 9.58
N GLU A 52 -8.25 31.73 8.34
CA GLU A 52 -9.17 32.77 7.85
C GLU A 52 -10.45 32.85 8.68
N ALA A 53 -10.97 31.70 9.12
CA ALA A 53 -12.11 31.63 10.02
C ALA A 53 -11.78 32.00 11.48
N LYS A 54 -10.55 32.46 11.76
CA LYS A 54 -10.01 32.70 13.12
C LYS A 54 -10.12 31.47 14.04
N GLY A 55 -10.12 30.28 13.45
CA GLY A 55 -10.11 29.00 14.13
C GLY A 55 -8.69 28.52 14.41
N TYR A 56 -8.59 27.25 14.83
CA TYR A 56 -7.33 26.57 15.08
C TYR A 56 -7.22 25.34 14.18
N ALA A 57 -6.02 25.10 13.65
CA ALA A 57 -5.68 23.87 12.94
C ALA A 57 -4.67 23.07 13.77
N ILE A 58 -5.00 21.83 14.09
CA ILE A 58 -4.12 20.89 14.76
C ILE A 58 -3.94 19.69 13.84
N GLY A 59 -2.69 19.35 13.55
CA GLY A 59 -2.32 18.21 12.72
C GLY A 59 -1.50 17.19 13.51
N THR A 60 -1.56 15.93 13.09
CA THR A 60 -0.69 14.86 13.59
C THR A 60 -0.06 14.18 12.39
N PHE A 61 1.26 14.03 12.43
CA PHE A 61 2.03 13.31 11.43
C PHE A 61 2.33 11.91 11.96
N LEU A 62 1.99 10.89 11.17
CA LEU A 62 2.20 9.49 11.51
C LEU A 62 3.17 8.90 10.50
N ASP A 63 4.19 8.22 10.98
CA ASP A 63 5.13 7.45 10.17
C ASP A 63 5.05 5.97 10.58
N ILE A 64 4.90 5.09 9.60
CA ILE A 64 4.71 3.65 9.82
C ILE A 64 6.00 2.94 9.44
N GLU A 65 6.76 2.54 10.45
CA GLU A 65 8.02 1.82 10.26
C GLU A 65 7.78 0.50 9.52
N GLY A 66 8.51 0.30 8.42
CA GLY A 66 8.50 -0.97 7.69
C GLY A 66 7.10 -1.42 7.25
N ALA A 67 6.23 -0.49 6.84
CA ALA A 67 4.81 -0.73 6.56
C ALA A 67 4.54 -1.98 5.70
N PHE A 68 5.27 -2.15 4.59
CA PHE A 68 5.15 -3.37 3.79
C PHE A 68 5.72 -4.61 4.48
N ASN A 69 6.91 -4.50 5.09
CA ASN A 69 7.59 -5.63 5.73
C ASN A 69 6.81 -6.20 6.94
N SER A 70 5.99 -5.36 7.58
CA SER A 70 5.14 -5.71 8.70
C SER A 70 3.76 -6.23 8.28
N THR A 71 3.43 -6.19 6.98
CA THR A 71 2.14 -6.63 6.47
C THR A 71 2.11 -8.14 6.28
N SER A 72 1.10 -8.81 6.84
CA SER A 72 0.93 -10.26 6.68
C SER A 72 0.36 -10.63 5.30
N ASN A 73 0.77 -11.79 4.77
CA ASN A 73 0.22 -12.35 3.52
C ASN A 73 -1.30 -12.50 3.59
N LYS A 74 -1.84 -12.88 4.76
CA LYS A 74 -3.29 -12.96 5.00
C LYS A 74 -3.98 -11.61 4.79
N ALA A 75 -3.44 -10.53 5.37
CA ALA A 75 -4.00 -9.20 5.20
C ALA A 75 -3.97 -8.74 3.73
N ILE A 76 -2.89 -9.07 2.99
CA ILE A 76 -2.80 -8.79 1.56
C ILE A 76 -3.87 -9.56 0.79
N LYS A 77 -4.05 -10.86 1.07
CA LYS A 77 -5.08 -11.70 0.43
C LYS A 77 -6.49 -11.16 0.67
N GLU A 78 -6.80 -10.79 1.91
CA GLU A 78 -8.10 -10.20 2.26
C GLU A 78 -8.31 -8.85 1.56
N ALA A 79 -7.27 -8.00 1.50
CA ALA A 79 -7.33 -6.70 0.85
C ALA A 79 -7.51 -6.82 -0.68
N THR A 80 -6.72 -7.64 -1.37
CA THR A 80 -6.87 -7.85 -2.81
C THR A 80 -8.24 -8.42 -3.16
N THR A 81 -8.75 -9.35 -2.36
CA THR A 81 -10.12 -9.87 -2.50
C THR A 81 -11.17 -8.76 -2.32
N ARG A 82 -11.05 -7.93 -1.27
CA ARG A 82 -11.98 -6.79 -1.03
C ARG A 82 -11.98 -5.79 -2.18
N HIS A 83 -10.85 -5.57 -2.84
CA HIS A 83 -10.72 -4.66 -4.00
C HIS A 83 -11.13 -5.31 -5.33
N GLY A 84 -11.71 -6.52 -5.31
CA GLY A 84 -12.24 -7.18 -6.50
C GLY A 84 -11.17 -7.73 -7.44
N VAL A 85 -9.98 -8.03 -6.91
CA VAL A 85 -8.93 -8.71 -7.68
C VAL A 85 -9.36 -10.15 -7.96
N PRO A 86 -9.29 -10.63 -9.22
CA PRO A 86 -9.63 -12.01 -9.55
C PRO A 86 -8.81 -13.03 -8.76
N GLU A 87 -9.46 -14.11 -8.31
CA GLU A 87 -8.85 -15.18 -7.49
C GLU A 87 -7.52 -15.73 -8.05
N PRO A 88 -7.38 -16.02 -9.36
CA PRO A 88 -6.10 -16.48 -9.90
C PRO A 88 -4.94 -15.49 -9.74
N LEU A 89 -5.23 -14.18 -9.72
CA LEU A 89 -4.23 -13.15 -9.47
C LEU A 89 -3.95 -12.98 -7.98
N VAL A 90 -4.95 -13.19 -7.12
CA VAL A 90 -4.75 -13.23 -5.66
C VAL A 90 -3.79 -14.37 -5.30
N ASP A 91 -4.01 -15.56 -5.85
CA ASP A 91 -3.15 -16.73 -5.64
C ASP A 91 -1.74 -16.48 -6.20
N TRP A 92 -1.63 -15.87 -7.39
CA TRP A 92 -0.32 -15.48 -7.94
C TRP A 92 0.43 -14.50 -7.04
N ILE A 93 -0.26 -13.51 -6.45
CA ILE A 93 0.34 -12.55 -5.53
C ILE A 93 0.81 -13.27 -4.25
N GLU A 94 0.01 -14.20 -3.72
CA GLU A 94 0.38 -15.01 -2.56
C GLU A 94 1.60 -15.90 -2.84
N ASP A 95 1.64 -16.56 -4.00
CA ASP A 95 2.79 -17.35 -4.46
C ASP A 95 4.04 -16.48 -4.67
N MET A 96 3.88 -15.27 -5.21
CA MET A 96 4.98 -14.32 -5.38
C MET A 96 5.57 -13.90 -4.03
N LEU A 97 4.72 -13.66 -3.02
CA LEU A 97 5.15 -13.25 -1.69
C LEU A 97 5.80 -14.40 -0.90
N THR A 98 5.33 -15.64 -1.09
CA THR A 98 5.82 -16.83 -0.38
C THR A 98 6.99 -17.53 -1.09
N GLY A 99 7.07 -17.43 -2.42
CA GLY A 99 8.10 -18.03 -3.27
C GLY A 99 9.45 -17.30 -3.21
N ARG A 100 9.52 -16.11 -2.61
CA ARG A 100 10.75 -15.36 -2.36
C ARG A 100 11.47 -15.81 -1.08
N ASN A 101 11.61 -17.12 -0.88
CA ASN A 101 12.50 -17.66 0.15
C ASN A 101 13.95 -17.55 -0.34
N PRO A 102 14.81 -16.69 0.24
CA PRO A 102 16.22 -16.69 -0.12
C PRO A 102 16.82 -18.04 0.27
N LEU A 103 17.40 -18.74 -0.71
CA LEU A 103 18.36 -19.80 -0.45
C LEU A 103 19.64 -19.11 0.05
N VAL A 104 19.87 -19.13 1.35
CA VAL A 104 21.16 -18.69 1.91
C VAL A 104 22.08 -19.89 1.89
N GLY A 105 23.11 -19.83 1.04
CA GLY A 105 24.19 -20.80 1.00
C GLY A 105 25.40 -20.29 1.78
N TYR A 106 25.93 -21.09 2.70
CA TYR A 106 27.26 -20.90 3.28
C TYR A 106 28.04 -22.22 3.16
N GLY A 107 29.02 -22.26 2.26
CA GLY A 107 29.70 -23.50 1.87
C GLY A 107 28.76 -24.49 1.18
N ASP A 108 28.90 -25.80 1.48
CA ASP A 108 28.08 -26.89 0.92
C ASP A 108 26.67 -27.01 1.54
N THR A 109 26.27 -26.06 2.40
CA THR A 109 24.98 -26.12 3.09
C THR A 109 24.05 -25.04 2.55
N ALA A 110 22.94 -25.47 1.94
CA ALA A 110 21.84 -24.61 1.53
C ALA A 110 20.70 -24.70 2.55
N ILE A 111 20.42 -23.60 3.26
CA ILE A 111 19.29 -23.52 4.19
C ILE A 111 18.17 -22.74 3.49
N LYS A 112 16.99 -23.38 3.33
CA LYS A 112 15.75 -22.69 2.96
C LYS A 112 15.21 -21.99 4.19
N GLY A 113 15.51 -20.70 4.35
CA GLY A 113 14.88 -19.86 5.37
C GLY A 113 13.49 -19.44 4.90
N LYS A 114 12.45 -19.73 5.69
CA LYS A 114 11.19 -18.97 5.62
C LYS A 114 11.44 -17.65 6.36
N PRO A 115 11.39 -16.48 5.71
CA PRO A 115 11.28 -15.25 6.47
C PRO A 115 9.92 -15.27 7.17
N ASP A 116 9.93 -15.29 8.49
CA ASP A 116 8.70 -15.20 9.31
C ASP A 116 8.08 -13.79 9.20
N ARG A 117 8.88 -12.81 8.75
CA ARG A 117 8.50 -11.43 8.39
C ARG A 117 9.45 -10.86 7.35
N GLY A 118 8.93 -10.04 6.44
CA GLY A 118 9.71 -9.28 5.46
C GLY A 118 10.09 -10.06 4.20
N CYS A 119 9.69 -9.52 3.05
CA CYS A 119 10.20 -9.95 1.76
C CYS A 119 11.60 -9.35 1.54
N PRO A 120 12.59 -10.09 0.99
CA PRO A 120 13.89 -9.51 0.63
C PRO A 120 13.71 -8.60 -0.59
N GLN A 121 13.93 -7.29 -0.41
CA GLN A 121 13.98 -6.23 -1.42
C GLN A 121 12.70 -5.91 -2.24
N GLU A 122 12.49 -4.59 -2.39
CA GLU A 122 11.34 -3.85 -2.93
C GLU A 122 10.82 -4.37 -4.28
N GLY A 123 9.85 -5.28 -4.25
CA GLY A 123 9.06 -5.58 -5.45
C GLY A 123 8.28 -4.34 -5.89
N VAL A 124 8.16 -4.12 -7.20
CA VAL A 124 7.45 -2.95 -7.78
C VAL A 124 6.00 -2.88 -7.30
N LEU A 125 5.42 -4.05 -7.02
CA LEU A 125 4.04 -4.20 -6.57
C LEU A 125 3.85 -3.97 -5.06
N SER A 126 4.92 -4.07 -4.27
CA SER A 126 4.87 -4.06 -2.80
C SER A 126 4.19 -2.81 -2.22
N PRO A 127 4.54 -1.58 -2.66
CA PRO A 127 3.90 -0.38 -2.12
C PRO A 127 2.42 -0.27 -2.46
N LEU A 128 2.01 -0.76 -3.65
CA LEU A 128 0.59 -0.78 -4.02
C LEU A 128 -0.18 -1.77 -3.13
N LEU A 129 0.37 -2.94 -2.86
CA LEU A 129 -0.25 -3.92 -1.96
C LEU A 129 -0.43 -3.36 -0.55
N TRP A 130 0.55 -2.60 -0.04
CA TRP A 130 0.40 -1.89 1.22
C TRP A 130 -0.78 -0.91 1.19
N CYS A 131 -0.93 -0.14 0.11
CA CYS A 131 -2.06 0.81 -0.02
C CYS A 131 -3.42 0.11 0.01
N LEU A 132 -3.53 -1.13 -0.49
CA LEU A 132 -4.77 -1.92 -0.42
C LEU A 132 -5.10 -2.37 1.00
N VAL A 133 -4.06 -2.71 1.77
CA VAL A 133 -4.21 -3.17 3.15
C VAL A 133 -4.51 -2.00 4.10
N ASN A 134 -3.92 -0.83 3.84
CA ASN A 134 -4.01 0.34 4.69
C ASN A 134 -5.43 0.93 4.74
N ASP A 135 -6.21 0.52 5.74
CA ASP A 135 -7.56 1.04 6.01
C ASP A 135 -7.56 2.24 6.97
N LEU A 136 -6.39 2.66 7.47
CA LEU A 136 -6.24 3.71 8.47
C LEU A 136 -6.90 5.03 8.04
N LEU A 137 -6.71 5.42 6.78
CA LEU A 137 -7.24 6.67 6.25
C LEU A 137 -8.77 6.69 6.27
N GLU A 138 -9.41 5.58 5.88
CA GLU A 138 -10.87 5.43 5.91
C GLU A 138 -11.38 5.35 7.35
N ASN A 139 -10.67 4.62 8.21
CA ASN A 139 -11.02 4.46 9.63
C ASN A 139 -11.02 5.81 10.36
N LEU A 140 -10.04 6.67 10.07
CA LEU A 140 -9.95 8.02 10.61
C LEU A 140 -11.03 8.94 10.04
N GLN A 141 -11.33 8.85 8.74
CA GLN A 141 -12.42 9.60 8.11
C GLN A 141 -13.79 9.25 8.70
N ARG A 142 -14.05 7.97 8.99
CA ARG A 142 -15.27 7.54 9.69
C ARG A 142 -15.39 8.14 11.10
N LYS A 143 -14.28 8.50 11.72
CA LYS A 143 -14.21 9.22 13.00
C LYS A 143 -14.17 10.75 12.83
N SER A 144 -14.48 11.25 11.63
CA SER A 144 -14.51 12.67 11.29
C SER A 144 -13.16 13.39 11.32
N PHE A 145 -12.05 12.65 11.26
CA PHE A 145 -10.73 13.24 11.04
C PHE A 145 -10.51 13.50 9.54
N LEU A 146 -9.84 14.63 9.26
CA LEU A 146 -9.30 14.89 7.93
C LEU A 146 -7.97 14.16 7.79
N THR A 147 -7.80 13.46 6.67
CA THR A 147 -6.63 12.62 6.42
C THR A 147 -6.03 12.91 5.05
N TYR A 148 -4.72 12.73 4.97
CA TYR A 148 -3.92 12.87 3.77
C TYR A 148 -2.80 11.82 3.87
N GLY A 149 -2.77 10.84 2.97
CA GLY A 149 -1.78 9.75 3.00
C GLY A 149 -1.31 9.32 1.63
#